data_AF-A0A443SEM7-F1
#
_entry.id   AF-A0A443SEM7-F1
#
_cell.length_a   1.000
_cell.length_b   1.000
_cell.length_c   1.000
_cell.angle_alpha   90.00
_cell.angle_beta   90.00
_cell.angle_gamma   90.00
#
_symmetry.space_group_name_H-M   'P 1'
#
loop_
_entity.id
_entity.type
_entity.pdbx_description
1 polymer ?
#
loop_
_entity_poly.entity_id
_entity_poly.type
_entity_poly.pdbx_seq_one_letter_code
_entity_poly.pdbx_strand_id
1 'polypeptide(L)'
;MYAQTYNRTADLDNRVILNVGGIRFETYKATLKKIPATRLSRLTEALANYDPILNEYFFDRHPGVFAQILNYYRTGKLHYPTNVCGPLFEEELEFWGLDANQVEPCCWMTYTAHRDTQQTLAILDTLDIDSDKLSEEELARKFGWEEDYIKARLSWWQKMKPKLWLLFDEPYSSNYAKVYIHIILNQF
;
A
#
# COMPACT_ATOMS: atom_id res chain seq x y z
N MET A 1 15.57 47.42 24.76
CA MET A 1 15.84 47.08 23.34
C MET A 1 16.87 45.96 23.22
N TYR A 2 18.09 46.08 23.76
CA TYR A 2 19.13 45.04 23.64
C TYR A 2 18.73 43.61 24.07
N ALA A 3 18.03 43.44 25.20
CA ALA A 3 17.57 42.13 25.67
C ALA A 3 16.50 41.47 24.76
N GLN A 4 15.66 42.27 24.10
CA GLN A 4 14.64 41.76 23.16
C GLN A 4 15.28 41.30 21.84
N THR A 5 16.30 42.01 21.35
CA THR A 5 17.08 41.60 20.17
C THR A 5 17.92 40.35 20.44
N TYR A 6 18.55 40.22 21.62
CA TYR A 6 19.34 39.04 22.00
C TYR A 6 18.48 37.78 22.13
N ASN A 7 17.30 37.89 22.74
CA ASN A 7 16.35 36.78 22.81
C ASN A 7 15.82 36.39 21.42
N ARG A 8 15.67 37.35 20.50
CA ARG A 8 15.26 37.07 19.13
C ARG A 8 16.36 36.35 18.33
N THR A 9 17.62 36.75 18.47
CA THR A 9 18.74 36.06 17.79
C THR A 9 18.97 34.65 18.34
N ALA A 10 18.86 34.46 19.66
CA ALA A 10 18.95 33.14 20.27
C ALA A 10 17.79 32.21 19.87
N ASP A 11 16.57 32.75 19.72
CA ASP A 11 15.42 31.99 19.22
C ASP A 11 15.59 31.59 17.74
N LEU A 12 16.21 32.45 16.92
CA LEU A 12 16.52 32.18 15.51
C LEU A 12 17.61 31.11 15.35
N ASP A 13 18.68 31.16 16.15
CA ASP A 13 19.74 30.13 16.14
C ASP A 13 19.25 28.74 16.55
N ASN A 14 18.12 28.68 17.27
CA ASN A 14 17.49 27.44 17.70
C ASN A 14 16.52 26.85 16.65
N ARG A 15 16.26 27.57 15.57
CA ARG A 15 15.42 27.09 14.47
C ARG A 15 16.26 26.38 13.40
N VAL A 16 15.56 25.58 12.62
CA VAL A 16 16.11 24.84 11.49
C VAL A 16 15.11 24.87 10.35
N ILE A 17 15.62 25.06 9.14
CA ILE A 17 14.83 25.04 7.91
C ILE A 17 15.05 23.70 7.22
N LEU A 18 13.94 23.04 6.90
CA LEU A 18 13.88 21.77 6.18
C LEU A 18 13.14 22.02 4.87
N ASN A 19 13.87 22.03 3.76
CA ASN A 19 13.31 22.15 2.43
C ASN A 19 13.01 20.74 1.90
N VAL A 20 11.72 20.38 1.85
CA VAL A 20 11.25 19.05 1.42
C VAL A 20 10.48 19.21 0.11
N GLY A 21 10.98 18.64 -0.98
CA GLY A 21 10.36 18.73 -2.31
C GLY A 21 10.15 20.17 -2.80
N GLY A 22 11.01 21.11 -2.36
CA GLY A 22 10.90 22.54 -2.65
C GLY A 22 10.06 23.36 -1.66
N ILE A 23 9.39 22.72 -0.69
CA ILE A 23 8.60 23.39 0.34
C ILE A 23 9.43 23.54 1.61
N ARG A 24 9.56 24.78 2.10
CA ARG A 24 10.31 25.08 3.32
C ARG A 24 9.44 24.91 4.57
N PHE A 25 9.90 24.05 5.46
CA PHE A 25 9.35 23.84 6.78
C PHE A 25 10.31 24.39 7.83
N GLU A 26 9.81 25.20 8.74
CA GLU A 26 10.59 25.77 9.84
C GLU A 26 10.16 25.14 11.17
N THR A 27 11.14 24.74 11.98
CA THR A 27 10.89 24.20 13.32
C THR A 27 12.07 24.43 14.25
N TYR A 28 11.95 24.02 15.51
CA TYR A 28 13.03 24.10 16.49
C TYR A 28 13.90 22.86 16.46
N LYS A 29 15.22 23.02 16.63
CA LYS A 29 16.17 21.92 16.80
C LYS A 29 15.73 20.96 17.92
N ALA A 30 15.19 21.51 19.03
CA ALA A 30 14.64 20.74 20.13
C ALA A 30 13.42 19.87 19.74
N THR A 31 12.57 20.32 18.81
CA THR A 31 11.42 19.55 18.32
C THR A 31 11.90 18.25 17.66
N LEU A 32 12.95 18.32 16.84
CA LEU A 32 13.50 17.15 16.15
C LEU A 32 14.17 16.14 17.08
N LYS A 33 14.54 16.55 18.30
CA LYS A 33 15.12 15.67 19.33
C LYS A 33 14.09 14.92 20.16
N LYS A 34 12.79 15.28 20.08
CA LYS A 34 11.72 14.61 20.86
C LYS A 34 11.54 13.14 20.50
N ILE A 35 11.81 12.77 19.24
CA ILE A 35 11.74 11.38 18.77
C ILE A 35 13.15 10.95 18.36
N PRO A 36 13.90 10.28 19.27
CA PRO A 36 15.28 9.91 19.05
C PRO A 36 15.41 8.80 17.99
N ALA A 37 16.64 8.51 17.57
CA ALA A 37 16.98 7.47 16.59
C ALA A 37 16.35 7.62 15.20
N THR A 38 15.69 8.74 14.91
CA THR A 38 15.15 9.09 13.59
C THR A 38 16.15 9.85 12.74
N ARG A 39 15.88 10.01 11.43
CA ARG A 39 16.73 10.80 10.52
C ARG A 39 16.84 12.25 10.98
N LEU A 40 15.70 12.87 11.32
CA LEU A 40 15.66 14.28 11.74
C LEU A 40 16.33 14.52 13.10
N SER A 41 16.31 13.54 14.01
CA SER A 41 17.03 13.67 15.29
C SER A 41 18.56 13.67 15.11
N ARG A 42 19.06 13.22 13.96
CA ARG A 42 20.48 13.05 13.64
C ARG A 42 21.03 14.12 12.67
N LEU A 43 20.28 15.19 12.41
CA LEU A 43 20.75 16.28 11.55
C LEU A 43 22.03 16.91 12.09
N THR A 44 23.00 17.10 11.19
CA THR A 44 24.24 17.84 11.41
C THR A 44 24.62 18.59 10.13
N GLU A 45 25.35 19.70 10.27
CA GLU A 45 25.80 20.52 9.14
C GLU A 45 26.85 19.80 8.26
N ALA A 46 27.38 18.67 8.72
CA ALA A 46 28.29 17.82 7.95
C ALA A 46 27.55 16.90 6.96
N LEU A 47 26.21 16.85 6.99
CA LEU A 47 25.44 16.05 6.06
C LEU A 47 25.49 16.64 4.65
N ALA A 48 25.58 15.77 3.65
CA ALA A 48 25.65 16.16 2.23
C ALA A 48 24.42 16.94 1.74
N ASN A 49 23.31 16.87 2.47
CA ASN A 49 22.05 17.52 2.12
C ASN A 49 21.85 18.86 2.85
N TYR A 50 22.86 19.37 3.57
CA TYR A 50 22.85 20.69 4.16
C TYR A 50 23.44 21.73 3.18
N ASP A 51 22.69 22.81 2.93
CA ASP A 51 23.14 23.97 2.16
C ASP A 51 23.63 25.06 3.13
N PRO A 52 24.95 25.35 3.20
CA PRO A 52 25.50 26.35 4.10
C PRO A 52 25.22 27.80 3.67
N ILE A 53 24.87 28.03 2.39
CA ILE A 53 24.54 29.37 1.88
C ILE A 53 23.14 29.76 2.32
N LEU A 54 22.19 28.84 2.16
CA LEU A 54 20.79 29.05 2.54
C LEU A 54 20.50 28.69 4.01
N ASN A 55 21.45 28.03 4.68
CA ASN A 55 21.30 27.48 6.04
C ASN A 55 20.05 26.58 6.17
N GLU A 56 19.87 25.67 5.21
CA GLU A 56 18.73 24.75 5.16
C GLU A 56 19.15 23.33 4.79
N TYR A 57 18.33 22.35 5.18
CA TYR A 57 18.49 20.96 4.75
C TYR A 57 17.54 20.66 3.61
N PHE A 58 18.05 20.17 2.49
CA PHE A 58 17.24 19.76 1.35
C PHE A 58 16.92 18.25 1.40
N PHE A 59 15.69 17.90 1.06
CA PHE A 59 15.22 16.52 0.90
C PHE A 59 14.32 16.45 -0.31
N ASP A 60 14.70 15.66 -1.32
CA ASP A 60 13.88 15.43 -2.50
C ASP A 60 12.79 14.37 -2.22
N ARG A 61 11.86 14.71 -1.31
CA ARG A 61 10.81 13.83 -0.77
C ARG A 61 9.44 14.51 -0.80
N HIS A 62 8.39 13.77 -0.46
CA HIS A 62 7.02 14.24 -0.58
C HIS A 62 6.63 15.27 0.53
N PRO A 63 6.42 16.56 0.19
CA PRO A 63 6.17 17.59 1.21
C PRO A 63 4.85 17.44 1.97
N GLY A 64 3.79 16.95 1.29
CA GLY A 64 2.48 16.75 1.91
C GLY A 64 2.51 15.73 3.06
N VAL A 65 3.22 14.62 2.88
CA VAL A 65 3.43 13.60 3.93
C VAL A 65 4.34 14.15 5.03
N PHE A 66 5.39 14.89 4.64
CA PHE A 66 6.31 15.50 5.59
C PHE A 66 5.62 16.42 6.61
N ALA A 67 4.56 17.11 6.23
CA ALA A 67 3.77 17.91 7.16
C ALA A 67 3.24 17.09 8.35
N GLN A 68 2.80 15.84 8.11
CA GLN A 68 2.32 14.95 9.17
C GLN A 68 3.47 14.40 10.01
N ILE A 69 4.58 14.05 9.38
CA ILE A 69 5.80 13.65 10.09
C ILE A 69 6.26 14.76 11.04
N LEU A 70 6.34 16.00 10.56
CA LEU A 70 6.75 17.12 11.41
C LEU A 70 5.75 17.39 12.55
N ASN A 71 4.45 17.21 12.30
CA ASN A 71 3.44 17.27 13.35
C ASN A 71 3.62 16.17 14.40
N TYR A 72 4.05 14.97 14.02
CA TYR A 72 4.37 13.91 14.98
C TYR A 72 5.47 14.33 15.95
N TYR A 73 6.55 14.97 15.48
CA TYR A 73 7.56 15.54 16.40
C TYR A 73 7.00 16.64 17.31
N ARG A 74 5.99 17.40 16.86
CA ARG A 74 5.39 18.47 17.67
C ARG A 74 4.50 17.92 18.77
N THR A 75 3.60 16.99 18.42
CA THR A 75 2.50 16.52 19.27
C THR A 75 2.78 15.19 19.96
N GLY A 76 3.70 14.38 19.44
CA GLY A 76 3.90 12.99 19.86
C GLY A 76 2.82 12.03 19.37
N LYS A 77 1.94 12.47 18.45
CA LYS A 77 0.86 11.64 17.87
C LYS A 77 1.01 11.54 16.36
N LEU A 78 1.11 10.32 15.82
CA LEU A 78 1.28 10.08 14.40
C LEU A 78 -0.07 9.85 13.71
N HIS A 79 -0.56 10.84 12.99
CA HIS A 79 -1.82 10.74 12.24
C HIS A 79 -1.57 10.47 10.75
N TYR A 80 -2.45 9.65 10.17
CA TYR A 80 -2.44 9.33 8.75
C TYR A 80 -3.00 10.48 7.89
N PRO A 81 -2.29 10.92 6.85
CA PRO A 81 -2.80 11.90 5.89
C PRO A 81 -3.86 11.29 4.96
N THR A 82 -5.07 11.86 4.94
CA THR A 82 -6.21 11.35 4.15
C THR A 82 -6.09 11.54 2.64
N ASN A 83 -5.12 12.32 2.19
CA ASN A 83 -4.92 12.67 0.77
C ASN A 83 -3.82 11.85 0.08
N VAL A 84 -3.29 10.81 0.73
CA VAL A 84 -2.31 9.89 0.15
C VAL A 84 -2.73 8.43 0.40
N CYS A 85 -2.07 7.48 -0.26
CA CYS A 85 -2.29 6.05 -0.03
C CYS A 85 -1.36 5.49 1.07
N GLY A 86 -1.78 4.38 1.67
CA GLY A 86 -1.05 3.67 2.74
C GLY A 86 0.41 3.36 2.38
N PRO A 87 0.68 2.71 1.22
CA PRO A 87 2.04 2.37 0.81
C PRO A 87 2.98 3.58 0.70
N LEU A 88 2.51 4.69 0.09
CA LEU A 88 3.31 5.91 -0.02
C LEU A 88 3.65 6.51 1.37
N PHE A 89 2.70 6.43 2.30
CA PHE A 89 2.94 6.89 3.67
C PHE A 89 3.98 6.01 4.38
N GLU A 90 3.92 4.68 4.21
CA GLU A 90 4.90 3.73 4.78
C GLU A 90 6.31 3.98 4.24
N GLU A 91 6.46 4.16 2.92
CA GLU A 91 7.75 4.49 2.29
C GLU A 91 8.36 5.77 2.86
N GLU A 92 7.54 6.80 3.11
CA GLU A 92 8.01 8.02 3.76
C GLU A 92 8.39 7.76 5.21
N LEU A 93 7.57 7.07 6.01
CA LEU A 93 7.92 6.74 7.39
C LEU A 93 9.24 5.99 7.48
N GLU A 94 9.45 5.00 6.62
CA GLU A 94 10.71 4.26 6.52
C GLU A 94 11.87 5.21 6.19
N PHE A 95 11.70 6.09 5.20
CA PHE A 95 12.72 7.08 4.86
C PHE A 95 13.09 7.95 6.06
N TRP A 96 12.12 8.44 6.83
CA TRP A 96 12.37 9.29 8.01
C TRP A 96 12.83 8.52 9.25
N GLY A 97 12.78 7.19 9.20
CA GLY A 97 13.15 6.28 10.28
C GLY A 97 12.12 6.26 11.40
N LEU A 98 10.83 6.27 11.03
CA LEU A 98 9.69 6.22 11.94
C LEU A 98 8.97 4.87 11.81
N ASP A 99 8.49 4.35 12.93
CA ASP A 99 7.77 3.08 12.98
C ASP A 99 6.29 3.29 12.64
N ALA A 100 5.82 2.63 11.58
CA ALA A 100 4.43 2.70 11.12
C ALA A 100 3.42 2.12 12.14
N ASN A 101 3.88 1.31 13.10
CA ASN A 101 3.03 0.82 14.18
C ASN A 101 2.64 1.90 15.20
N GLN A 102 3.28 3.08 15.15
CA GLN A 102 2.97 4.21 16.04
C GLN A 102 1.79 5.07 15.55
N VAL A 103 1.15 4.70 14.44
CA VAL A 103 -0.02 5.42 13.92
C VAL A 103 -1.13 5.39 14.98
N GLU A 104 -1.78 6.53 15.19
CA GLU A 104 -2.86 6.66 16.17
C GLU A 104 -4.09 5.80 15.79
N PRO A 105 -4.81 5.23 16.77
CA PRO A 105 -5.95 4.35 16.52
C PRO A 105 -7.05 4.94 15.64
N CYS A 106 -7.27 6.27 15.71
CA CYS A 106 -8.28 6.94 14.89
C CYS A 106 -7.98 6.89 13.37
N CYS A 107 -6.76 6.53 12.99
CA CYS A 107 -6.29 6.49 11.61
C CYS A 107 -6.16 5.06 11.06
N TRP A 108 -6.23 4.02 11.90
CA TRP A 108 -5.94 2.64 11.49
C TRP A 108 -6.82 2.16 10.34
N MET A 109 -8.13 2.39 10.39
CA MET A 109 -9.04 1.91 9.35
C MET A 109 -8.70 2.46 7.97
N THR A 110 -8.26 3.71 7.87
CA THR A 110 -7.89 4.31 6.58
C THR A 110 -6.49 3.86 6.15
N TYR A 111 -5.56 3.78 7.10
CA TYR A 111 -4.18 3.38 6.85
C TYR A 111 -4.08 1.92 6.37
N THR A 112 -4.83 0.99 6.99
CA THR A 112 -4.76 -0.44 6.65
C THR A 112 -5.64 -0.83 5.45
N ALA A 113 -6.53 0.06 4.99
CA ALA A 113 -7.49 -0.23 3.93
C ALA A 113 -6.84 -0.85 2.68
N HIS A 114 -5.68 -0.34 2.27
CA HIS A 114 -4.94 -0.91 1.13
C HIS A 114 -4.50 -2.34 1.40
N ARG A 115 -3.84 -2.60 2.55
CA ARG A 115 -3.39 -3.94 2.94
C ARG A 115 -4.54 -4.91 3.08
N ASP A 116 -5.63 -4.48 3.70
CA ASP A 116 -6.83 -5.29 3.92
C ASP A 116 -7.50 -5.65 2.58
N THR A 117 -7.52 -4.69 1.63
CA THR A 117 -7.98 -4.93 0.26
C THR A 117 -7.08 -5.94 -0.46
N GLN A 118 -5.75 -5.77 -0.41
CA GLN A 118 -4.80 -6.69 -1.02
C GLN A 118 -4.91 -8.11 -0.43
N GLN A 119 -5.08 -8.21 0.89
CA GLN A 119 -5.29 -9.49 1.56
C GLN A 119 -6.59 -10.15 1.12
N THR A 120 -7.67 -9.37 1.01
CA THR A 120 -8.96 -9.88 0.53
C THR A 120 -8.87 -10.36 -0.92
N LEU A 121 -8.21 -9.59 -1.80
CA LEU A 121 -7.96 -9.99 -3.19
C LEU A 121 -7.14 -11.27 -3.27
N ALA A 122 -6.08 -11.41 -2.48
CA ALA A 122 -5.27 -12.63 -2.45
C ALA A 122 -6.08 -13.86 -1.97
N ILE A 123 -7.01 -13.67 -1.03
CA ILE A 123 -7.94 -14.73 -0.60
C ILE A 123 -8.88 -15.11 -1.75
N LEU A 124 -9.45 -14.13 -2.45
CA LEU A 124 -10.32 -14.38 -3.60
C LEU A 124 -9.59 -15.14 -4.71
N ASP A 125 -8.37 -14.71 -5.06
CA ASP A 125 -7.53 -15.40 -6.05
C ASP A 125 -7.25 -16.87 -5.65
N THR A 126 -7.08 -17.14 -4.35
CA THR A 126 -6.88 -18.50 -3.84
C THR A 126 -8.15 -19.34 -3.96
N LEU A 127 -9.32 -18.75 -3.69
CA LEU A 127 -10.62 -19.44 -3.79
C LEU A 127 -10.98 -19.74 -5.25
N ASP A 128 -10.66 -18.85 -6.19
CA ASP A 128 -10.91 -19.05 -7.62
C ASP A 128 -10.03 -20.20 -8.19
N ILE A 129 -8.82 -20.41 -7.64
CA ILE A 129 -7.97 -21.56 -8.04
C ILE A 129 -8.58 -22.90 -7.61
N ASP A 130 -9.30 -22.94 -6.48
CA ASP A 130 -9.96 -24.15 -5.99
C ASP A 130 -11.29 -24.44 -6.72
N SER A 131 -11.91 -23.46 -7.39
CA SER A 131 -13.10 -23.70 -8.22
C SER A 131 -12.79 -24.35 -9.59
N ASP A 132 -11.57 -24.21 -10.09
CA ASP A 132 -11.24 -24.55 -11.48
C ASP A 132 -10.88 -26.02 -11.73
N LYS A 133 -10.77 -26.86 -10.69
CA LYS A 133 -10.51 -28.30 -10.86
C LYS A 133 -11.32 -29.16 -9.91
N LEU A 134 -12.63 -29.21 -10.14
CA LEU A 134 -13.44 -30.32 -9.63
C LEU A 134 -12.79 -31.65 -10.05
N SER A 135 -12.53 -32.53 -9.08
CA SER A 135 -12.04 -33.88 -9.36
C SER A 135 -13.02 -34.65 -10.24
N GLU A 136 -12.57 -35.70 -10.94
CA GLU A 136 -13.46 -36.53 -11.77
C GLU A 136 -14.61 -37.14 -10.96
N GLU A 137 -14.38 -37.43 -9.68
CA GLU A 137 -15.37 -37.92 -8.73
C GLU A 137 -16.41 -36.85 -8.36
N GLU A 138 -15.99 -35.61 -8.12
CA GLU A 138 -16.91 -34.50 -7.82
C GLU A 138 -17.73 -34.09 -9.04
N LEU A 139 -17.15 -34.17 -10.24
CA LEU A 139 -17.87 -34.00 -11.50
C LEU A 139 -18.92 -35.12 -11.68
N ALA A 140 -18.56 -36.37 -11.39
CA ALA A 140 -19.51 -37.48 -11.45
C ALA A 140 -20.68 -37.26 -10.48
N ARG A 141 -20.43 -36.79 -9.25
CA ARG A 141 -21.47 -36.41 -8.28
C ARG A 141 -22.36 -35.27 -8.80
N LYS A 142 -21.76 -34.20 -9.31
CA LYS A 142 -22.47 -33.02 -9.83
C LYS A 142 -23.43 -33.36 -10.98
N PHE A 143 -23.08 -34.32 -11.83
CA PHE A 143 -23.88 -34.73 -12.98
C PHE A 143 -24.72 -36.00 -12.76
N GLY A 144 -24.69 -36.59 -11.55
CA GLY A 144 -25.45 -37.81 -11.22
C GLY A 144 -24.93 -39.08 -11.88
N TRP A 145 -23.61 -39.17 -12.13
CA TRP A 145 -22.93 -40.28 -12.79
C TRP A 145 -22.05 -41.09 -11.83
N GLU A 146 -22.29 -41.01 -10.53
CA GLU A 146 -21.53 -41.68 -9.48
C GLU A 146 -21.41 -43.19 -9.73
N GLU A 147 -22.52 -43.84 -10.04
CA GLU A 147 -22.52 -45.28 -10.32
C GLU A 147 -21.71 -45.65 -11.56
N ASP A 148 -21.81 -44.86 -12.63
CA ASP A 148 -21.10 -45.10 -13.89
C ASP A 148 -19.60 -44.84 -13.75
N TYR A 149 -19.22 -43.87 -12.92
CA TYR A 149 -17.82 -43.59 -12.56
C TYR A 149 -17.23 -44.72 -11.72
N ILE A 150 -17.90 -45.15 -10.64
CA ILE A 150 -17.46 -46.25 -9.76
C ILE A 150 -17.33 -47.57 -10.55
N LYS A 151 -18.26 -47.83 -11.48
CA LYS A 151 -18.22 -49.03 -12.35
C LYS A 151 -17.23 -48.90 -13.50
N ALA A 152 -16.55 -47.77 -13.66
CA ALA A 152 -15.65 -47.43 -14.78
C ALA A 152 -16.32 -47.52 -16.18
N ARG A 153 -17.62 -47.18 -16.27
CA ARG A 153 -18.45 -47.25 -17.50
C ARG A 153 -18.87 -45.88 -18.05
N LEU A 154 -18.12 -44.82 -17.75
CA LEU A 154 -18.40 -43.49 -18.30
C LEU A 154 -18.37 -43.49 -19.84
N SER A 155 -19.48 -43.07 -20.46
CA SER A 155 -19.57 -42.86 -21.90
C SER A 155 -18.67 -41.71 -22.37
N TRP A 156 -18.35 -41.71 -23.66
CA TRP A 156 -17.57 -40.64 -24.28
C TRP A 156 -18.24 -39.26 -24.10
N TRP A 157 -19.57 -39.19 -24.20
CA TRP A 157 -20.31 -37.95 -23.95
C TRP A 157 -20.22 -37.50 -22.49
N GLN A 158 -20.33 -38.41 -21.52
CA GLN A 158 -20.17 -38.10 -20.09
C GLN A 158 -18.75 -37.57 -19.77
N LYS A 159 -17.73 -38.04 -20.49
CA LYS A 159 -16.35 -37.51 -20.37
C LYS A 159 -16.14 -36.15 -21.02
N MET A 160 -16.90 -35.84 -22.08
CA MET A 160 -16.77 -34.59 -22.85
C MET A 160 -17.67 -33.45 -22.32
N LYS A 161 -18.86 -33.78 -21.81
CA LYS A 161 -19.84 -32.80 -21.34
C LYS A 161 -19.32 -31.85 -20.23
N PRO A 162 -18.58 -32.32 -19.20
CA PRO A 162 -18.00 -31.42 -18.20
C PRO A 162 -17.02 -30.40 -18.78
N LYS A 163 -16.19 -30.83 -19.75
CA LYS A 163 -15.23 -29.95 -20.45
C LYS A 163 -15.94 -28.90 -21.29
N LEU A 164 -17.03 -29.30 -21.94
CA LEU A 164 -17.86 -28.38 -22.71
C LEU A 164 -18.62 -27.40 -21.80
N TRP A 165 -19.10 -27.86 -20.64
CA TRP A 165 -19.77 -27.02 -19.65
C TRP A 165 -18.82 -25.94 -19.09
N LEU A 166 -17.59 -26.30 -18.71
CA LEU A 166 -16.55 -25.33 -18.28
C LEU A 166 -16.22 -24.29 -19.37
N LEU A 167 -16.21 -24.71 -20.64
CA LEU A 167 -15.98 -23.81 -21.77
C LEU A 167 -17.08 -22.74 -21.92
N PHE A 168 -18.32 -23.06 -21.53
CA PHE A 168 -19.47 -22.16 -21.62
C PHE A 168 -19.67 -21.32 -20.36
N ASP A 169 -19.41 -21.87 -19.17
CA ASP A 169 -19.55 -21.16 -17.90
C ASP A 169 -18.41 -20.17 -17.67
N GLU A 170 -17.20 -20.48 -18.14
CA GLU A 170 -16.03 -19.60 -18.08
C GLU A 170 -15.52 -19.29 -19.48
N PRO A 171 -15.94 -18.15 -20.04
CA PRO A 171 -15.71 -17.92 -21.45
C PRO A 171 -14.27 -17.41 -21.73
N TYR A 172 -13.44 -17.28 -20.68
CA TYR A 172 -12.00 -17.01 -20.74
C TYR A 172 -11.10 -18.24 -20.49
N SER A 173 -11.69 -19.40 -20.16
CA SER A 173 -11.00 -20.63 -19.75
C SER A 173 -10.07 -21.24 -20.82
N SER A 174 -10.25 -20.87 -22.10
CA SER A 174 -9.38 -21.33 -23.19
C SER A 174 -9.33 -20.36 -24.38
N ASN A 175 -8.34 -20.53 -25.25
CA ASN A 175 -8.25 -19.75 -26.51
C ASN A 175 -9.47 -19.96 -27.41
N TYR A 176 -10.10 -21.14 -27.39
CA TYR A 176 -11.34 -21.40 -28.13
C TYR A 176 -12.54 -20.68 -27.51
N ALA A 177 -12.62 -20.60 -26.18
CA ALA A 177 -13.66 -19.85 -25.47
C ALA A 177 -13.58 -18.35 -25.81
N LYS A 178 -12.37 -17.79 -25.84
CA LYS A 178 -12.11 -16.39 -26.25
C LYS A 178 -12.57 -16.10 -27.68
N VAL A 179 -12.35 -17.02 -28.62
CA VAL A 179 -12.83 -16.90 -30.02
C VAL A 179 -14.36 -16.94 -30.07
N TYR A 180 -15.01 -17.81 -29.28
CA TYR A 180 -16.47 -17.89 -29.21
C TYR A 180 -17.10 -16.62 -28.63
N ILE A 181 -16.55 -16.06 -27.53
CA ILE A 181 -16.96 -14.73 -27.03
C ILE A 181 -16.82 -13.69 -28.12
N HIS A 182 -15.67 -13.63 -28.79
CA HIS A 182 -15.39 -12.59 -29.78
C HIS A 182 -16.39 -12.63 -30.95
N ILE A 183 -16.87 -13.82 -31.32
CA ILE A 183 -17.91 -13.98 -32.33
C ILE A 183 -19.26 -13.50 -31.83
N ILE A 184 -19.64 -13.81 -30.58
CA ILE A 184 -20.93 -13.38 -30.00
C ILE A 184 -20.98 -11.87 -29.72
N LEU A 185 -19.90 -11.29 -29.20
CA LEU A 185 -19.84 -9.86 -28.85
C LEU A 185 -19.73 -8.94 -30.08
N ASN A 186 -19.36 -9.46 -31.26
CA ASN A 186 -19.29 -8.69 -32.51
C ASN A 186 -20.45 -8.97 -33.47
N GLN A 187 -21.54 -9.58 -33.00
CA GLN A 187 -22.78 -9.77 -33.78
C GLN A 187 -23.93 -8.83 -33.38
N PHE A 188 -23.68 -7.78 -32.58
CA PHE A 188 -24.58 -6.67 -32.33
C PHE A 188 -23.87 -5.32 -32.50
#